data_AF-A0A914FHN4-F1
#
_entry.id   AF-A0A914FHN4-F1
#
_cell.length_a   1.000
_cell.length_b   1.000
_cell.length_c   1.000
_cell.angle_alpha   90.00
_cell.angle_beta   90.00
_cell.angle_gamma   90.00
#
_symmetry.space_group_name_H-M   'P 1'
#
loop_
_entity.id
_entity.type
_entity.pdbx_description
1 polymer ?
#
loop_
_entity_poly.entity_id
_entity_poly.type
_entity_poly.pdbx_seq_one_letter_code
_entity_poly.pdbx_strand_id
1 'polypeptide(L)'
;MAGSWYSPNQALGIALAFVMLDIFVVMMGLMWDGKFFTVDNVVHWFDFRNYDFRKNPVDFLGVAIIRVSVLMGGAVGVFSNPQHGPAVMDKYSNLAFAIILIIIAFSPTKLLAFYEFEENKLVIGDWILMLWCVFASLAVQGIWVSVFARVRESPPHSGFTRLYDHEDEEYYAELQRKEEEKDAQKRETFKMLFRLFGYMAKEWAYYAVAFSFLLLYSLSRVFTPYYTGEVVASVFGKDASYEKLHRTVGIMALLSLSGAIFGGFRGEIVSRLNADCQTMSNTLSLYMNVLTRNVTMLFGSLIFMFSLSWRLSMVTFIAIPIIFLVSKVYGVYYDRLAEEAQASIAKANDVAEEVLSAVRTVKSFACERYESLRFLTFLNVTLSIGARKAVAHVGFLLTTELLQMGILTVVLFYGGHLVIMGKELGEVWNGLMQA
;
A
#
# COMPACT_ATOMS: atom_id res chain seq x y z
N MET A 1 -29.49 10.25 16.26
CA MET A 1 -28.20 10.52 16.93
C MET A 1 -27.16 9.53 16.41
N ALA A 2 -26.75 9.65 15.14
CA ALA A 2 -25.63 8.88 14.60
C ALA A 2 -24.38 9.73 14.84
N GLY A 3 -23.51 9.25 15.72
CA GLY A 3 -22.48 10.06 16.37
C GLY A 3 -21.43 10.61 15.41
N SER A 4 -21.05 11.87 15.64
CA SER A 4 -19.72 12.37 15.32
C SER A 4 -18.71 11.35 15.82
N TRP A 5 -17.92 10.73 14.94
CA TRP A 5 -16.91 9.76 15.37
C TRP A 5 -15.82 10.44 16.20
N TYR A 6 -15.51 11.71 15.88
CA TYR A 6 -14.58 12.54 16.63
C TYR A 6 -15.07 13.99 16.69
N SER A 7 -15.03 14.60 17.87
CA SER A 7 -15.18 16.05 18.02
C SER A 7 -13.89 16.77 17.60
N PRO A 8 -13.94 18.07 17.22
CA PRO A 8 -12.71 18.81 16.87
C PRO A 8 -11.67 18.79 17.99
N ASN A 9 -12.11 18.86 19.24
CA ASN A 9 -11.24 18.74 20.42
C ASN A 9 -10.58 17.36 20.52
N GLN A 10 -11.33 16.28 20.22
CA GLN A 10 -10.76 14.93 20.18
C GLN A 10 -9.74 14.77 19.05
N ALA A 11 -10.02 15.31 17.87
CA ALA A 11 -9.09 15.27 16.74
C ALA A 11 -7.79 16.03 17.03
N LEU A 12 -7.88 17.22 17.63
CA LEU A 12 -6.72 17.99 18.08
C LEU A 12 -5.94 17.23 19.18
N GLY A 13 -6.65 16.63 20.14
CA GLY A 13 -6.04 15.84 21.21
C GLY A 13 -5.27 14.62 20.68
N ILE A 14 -5.84 13.88 19.72
CA ILE A 14 -5.18 12.74 19.06
C ILE A 14 -3.91 13.22 18.32
N ALA A 15 -4.00 14.34 17.60
CA ALA A 15 -2.85 14.89 16.88
C ALA A 15 -1.73 15.28 17.85
N LEU A 16 -2.04 16.03 18.91
CA LEU A 16 -1.06 16.44 19.93
C LEU A 16 -0.42 15.25 20.64
N ALA A 17 -1.22 14.25 21.03
CA ALA A 17 -0.71 13.03 21.65
C ALA A 17 0.27 12.29 20.73
N PHE A 18 -0.05 12.20 19.44
CA PHE A 18 0.82 11.58 18.45
C PHE A 18 2.10 12.40 18.21
N VAL A 19 2.02 13.72 18.12
CA VAL A 19 3.21 14.60 17.99
C VAL A 19 4.17 14.41 19.17
N MET A 20 3.64 14.38 20.39
CA MET A 20 4.46 14.16 21.60
C MET A 20 5.16 12.81 21.56
N LEU A 21 4.43 11.76 21.14
CA LEU A 21 4.98 10.42 21.01
C LEU A 21 6.05 10.35 19.90
N ASP A 22 5.80 10.98 18.76
CA ASP A 22 6.71 11.01 17.62
C ASP A 22 8.04 11.69 17.97
N ILE A 23 7.97 12.88 18.56
CA ILE A 23 9.16 13.60 19.03
C ILE A 23 9.89 12.79 20.10
N PHE A 24 9.17 12.18 21.05
CA PHE A 24 9.78 11.37 22.11
C PHE A 24 10.57 10.19 21.55
N VAL A 25 10.00 9.41 20.62
CA VAL A 25 10.69 8.25 20.04
C VAL A 25 11.88 8.68 19.18
N VAL A 26 11.76 9.77 18.42
CA VAL A 26 12.88 10.32 17.65
C VAL A 26 14.02 10.78 18.57
N MET A 27 13.70 11.48 19.66
CA MET A 27 14.70 11.90 20.64
C MET A 27 15.35 10.70 21.34
N MET A 28 14.58 9.68 21.71
CA MET A 28 15.12 8.42 22.25
C MET A 28 16.09 7.75 21.27
N GLY A 29 15.76 7.72 19.98
CA GLY A 29 16.64 7.20 18.93
C GLY A 29 17.95 7.98 18.82
N LEU A 30 17.90 9.31 18.90
CA LEU A 30 19.08 10.18 18.87
C LEU A 30 19.94 10.11 20.14
N MET A 31 19.33 9.86 21.29
CA MET A 31 20.02 9.69 22.57
C MET A 31 20.84 8.40 22.65
N TRP A 32 20.58 7.45 21.76
CA TRP A 32 21.20 6.12 21.82
C TRP A 32 22.61 6.13 21.23
N ASP A 33 23.62 5.97 22.09
CA ASP A 33 25.04 5.91 21.71
C ASP A 33 25.57 4.47 21.49
N GLY A 34 24.65 3.50 21.31
CA GLY A 34 25.00 2.09 21.08
C GLY A 34 25.17 1.23 22.33
N LYS A 35 25.35 1.86 23.50
CA LYS A 35 25.43 1.16 24.79
C LYS A 35 24.42 1.69 25.81
N PHE A 36 24.29 3.01 25.91
CA PHE A 36 23.41 3.68 26.87
C PHE A 36 22.71 4.89 26.22
N PHE A 37 21.65 5.37 26.87
CA PHE A 37 20.99 6.62 26.51
C PHE A 37 21.71 7.79 27.19
N THR A 38 22.27 8.71 26.40
CA THR A 38 23.02 9.86 26.91
C THR A 38 22.51 11.15 26.28
N VAL A 39 22.20 12.15 27.11
CA VAL A 39 21.72 13.47 26.64
C VAL A 39 22.81 14.24 25.90
N ASP A 40 24.07 14.09 26.33
CA ASP A 40 25.23 14.72 25.69
C ASP A 40 25.41 14.29 24.22
N ASN A 41 24.98 13.06 23.89
CA ASN A 41 25.00 12.57 22.52
C ASN A 41 24.08 13.38 21.61
N VAL A 42 22.91 13.79 22.11
CA VAL A 42 21.99 14.65 21.36
C VAL A 42 22.63 15.99 21.07
N VAL A 43 23.21 16.64 22.09
CA VAL A 43 23.83 17.96 21.95
C VAL A 43 24.96 17.94 20.92
N HIS A 44 25.74 16.85 20.89
CA HIS A 44 26.79 16.64 19.90
C HIS A 44 26.24 16.66 18.46
N TRP A 45 25.09 16.03 18.20
CA TRP A 45 24.52 16.00 16.86
C TRP A 45 24.00 17.35 16.37
N PHE A 46 23.70 18.29 17.28
CA PHE A 46 23.25 19.65 16.96
C PHE A 46 24.38 20.64 16.65
N ASP A 47 25.65 20.21 16.61
CA ASP A 47 26.74 21.06 16.12
C ASP A 47 26.73 21.16 14.59
N PHE A 48 25.99 22.14 14.08
CA PHE A 48 25.80 22.37 12.63
C PHE A 48 27.07 22.83 11.89
N ARG A 49 28.16 23.16 12.60
CA ARG A 49 29.35 23.75 12.00
C ARG A 49 30.11 22.77 11.11
N ASN A 50 29.97 21.46 11.36
CA ASN A 50 30.53 20.35 10.58
C ASN A 50 29.45 19.32 10.20
N TYR A 51 28.27 19.78 9.78
CA TYR A 51 27.19 18.88 9.39
C TYR A 51 27.55 18.08 8.11
N ASP A 52 27.40 16.76 8.17
CA ASP A 52 27.52 15.85 7.03
C ASP A 52 26.30 14.92 6.97
N PHE A 53 25.63 14.90 5.81
CA PHE A 53 24.48 14.04 5.54
C PHE A 53 24.80 12.54 5.71
N ARG A 54 26.05 12.12 5.58
CA ARG A 54 26.41 10.69 5.71
C ARG A 54 26.65 10.25 7.14
N LYS A 55 26.73 11.17 8.10
CA LYS A 55 27.11 10.87 9.49
C LYS A 55 26.08 11.32 10.52
N ASN A 56 25.38 12.42 10.25
CA ASN A 56 24.51 13.04 11.24
C ASN A 56 23.07 12.48 11.18
N PRO A 57 22.51 11.92 12.27
CA PRO A 57 21.13 11.44 12.34
C PRO A 57 20.06 12.51 12.58
N VAL A 58 20.45 13.78 12.76
CA VAL A 58 19.52 14.91 12.96
C VAL A 58 18.53 15.08 11.79
N ASP A 59 18.82 14.57 10.60
CA ASP A 59 17.85 14.64 9.51
C ASP A 59 16.56 13.87 9.79
N PHE A 60 16.59 12.81 10.62
CA PHE A 60 15.37 12.14 11.08
C PHE A 60 14.51 13.07 11.93
N LEU A 61 15.13 13.98 12.70
CA LEU A 61 14.40 15.03 13.41
C LEU A 61 13.85 16.07 12.45
N GLY A 62 14.61 16.51 11.44
CA GLY A 62 14.13 17.43 10.41
C GLY A 62 12.89 16.89 9.69
N VAL A 63 12.93 15.60 9.32
CA VAL A 63 11.80 14.88 8.72
C VAL A 63 10.63 14.73 9.69
N ALA A 64 10.90 14.46 10.98
CA ALA A 64 9.87 14.44 12.00
C ALA A 64 9.19 15.81 12.17
N ILE A 65 9.93 16.91 12.11
CA ILE A 65 9.38 18.27 12.16
C ILE A 65 8.47 18.53 10.96
N ILE A 66 8.86 18.13 9.75
CA ILE A 66 8.01 18.24 8.56
C ILE A 66 6.72 17.43 8.74
N ARG A 67 6.85 16.18 9.22
CA ARG A 67 5.71 15.29 9.48
C ARG A 67 4.75 15.88 10.54
N VAL A 68 5.29 16.39 11.64
CA VAL A 68 4.54 17.08 12.70
C VAL A 68 3.86 18.32 12.14
N SER A 69 4.52 19.10 11.29
CA SER A 69 3.96 20.31 10.66
C SER A 69 2.76 19.96 9.78
N VAL A 70 2.84 18.89 8.99
CA VAL A 70 1.71 18.39 8.19
C VAL A 70 0.55 17.99 9.11
N LEU A 71 0.81 17.17 10.13
CA LEU A 71 -0.23 16.70 11.05
C LEU A 71 -0.90 17.86 11.82
N MET A 72 -0.12 18.80 12.33
CA MET A 72 -0.62 19.98 13.04
C MET A 72 -1.37 20.93 12.13
N GLY A 73 -0.92 21.13 10.89
CA GLY A 73 -1.66 21.89 9.89
C GLY A 73 -3.06 21.33 9.64
N GLY A 74 -3.18 20.00 9.56
CA GLY A 74 -4.47 19.31 9.44
C GLY A 74 -5.34 19.47 10.69
N ALA A 75 -4.76 19.27 11.88
CA ALA A 75 -5.47 19.38 13.15
C ALA A 75 -6.01 20.82 13.39
N VAL A 76 -5.18 21.84 13.15
CA VAL A 76 -5.58 23.25 13.28
C VAL A 76 -6.63 23.62 12.23
N GLY A 77 -6.49 23.11 11.00
CA GLY A 77 -7.46 23.34 9.92
C GLY A 77 -8.86 22.81 10.26
N VAL A 78 -8.94 21.62 10.86
CA VAL A 78 -10.22 21.04 11.32
C VAL A 78 -10.75 21.74 12.57
N PHE A 79 -9.87 22.11 13.51
CA PHE A 79 -10.26 22.81 14.74
C PHE A 79 -10.78 24.23 14.48
N SER A 80 -10.14 24.97 13.57
CA SER A 80 -10.48 26.37 13.30
C SER A 80 -11.77 26.52 12.47
N ASN A 81 -12.08 25.54 11.63
CA ASN A 81 -13.31 25.54 10.84
C ASN A 81 -13.92 24.13 10.79
N PRO A 82 -14.67 23.73 11.84
CA PRO A 82 -15.23 22.38 11.93
C PRO A 82 -16.24 22.01 10.84
N GLN A 83 -16.88 23.01 10.22
CA GLN A 83 -17.90 22.80 9.18
C GLN A 83 -17.27 22.50 7.81
N HIS A 84 -16.27 23.28 7.39
CA HIS A 84 -15.64 23.13 6.06
C HIS A 84 -14.26 22.45 6.10
N GLY A 85 -13.60 22.43 7.26
CA GLY A 85 -12.27 21.86 7.47
C GLY A 85 -12.13 20.42 6.99
N PRO A 86 -13.03 19.48 7.35
CA PRO A 86 -12.96 18.09 6.90
C PRO A 86 -12.98 17.93 5.37
N ALA A 87 -13.80 18.71 4.66
CA ALA A 87 -13.86 18.70 3.19
C ALA A 87 -12.55 19.22 2.57
N VAL A 88 -11.95 20.24 3.18
CA VAL A 88 -10.62 20.73 2.78
C VAL A 88 -9.54 19.66 3.02
N MET A 89 -9.60 18.94 4.15
CA MET A 89 -8.66 17.85 4.45
C MET A 89 -8.75 16.69 3.47
N ASP A 90 -9.97 16.33 3.03
CA ASP A 90 -10.15 15.29 2.01
C ASP A 90 -9.56 15.73 0.66
N LYS A 91 -9.80 16.98 0.25
CA LYS A 91 -9.21 17.56 -0.97
C LYS A 91 -7.68 17.52 -0.97
N TYR A 92 -7.04 17.85 0.16
CA TYR A 92 -5.58 17.85 0.30
C TYR A 92 -4.99 16.49 0.74
N SER A 93 -5.82 15.45 0.93
CA SER A 93 -5.38 14.12 1.37
C SER A 93 -4.33 13.50 0.45
N ASN A 94 -4.49 13.67 -0.87
CA ASN A 94 -3.51 13.16 -1.84
C ASN A 94 -2.15 13.88 -1.75
N LEU A 95 -2.15 15.17 -1.42
CA LEU A 95 -0.92 15.95 -1.27
C LEU A 95 -0.20 15.60 0.04
N ALA A 96 -0.94 15.51 1.15
CA ALA A 96 -0.38 15.03 2.42
C ALA A 96 0.22 13.64 2.27
N PHE A 97 -0.49 12.75 1.58
CA PHE A 97 -0.01 11.40 1.29
C PHE A 97 1.27 11.37 0.45
N ALA A 98 1.39 12.22 -0.57
CA ALA A 98 2.60 12.31 -1.38
C ALA A 98 3.82 12.77 -0.56
N ILE A 99 3.65 13.75 0.33
CA ILE A 99 4.72 14.21 1.24
C ILE A 99 5.15 13.07 2.16
N ILE A 100 4.20 12.33 2.73
CA ILE A 100 4.45 11.18 3.60
C ILE A 100 5.20 10.06 2.86
N LEU A 101 4.88 9.79 1.60
CA LEU A 101 5.61 8.81 0.78
C LEU A 101 7.07 9.21 0.55
N ILE A 102 7.34 10.50 0.32
CA ILE A 102 8.72 11.01 0.19
C ILE A 102 9.48 10.82 1.51
N ILE A 103 8.83 11.09 2.64
CA ILE A 103 9.39 10.84 3.98
C ILE A 103 9.70 9.35 4.19
N ILE A 104 8.81 8.45 3.76
CA ILE A 104 9.04 7.00 3.85
C ILE A 104 10.24 6.59 2.99
N ALA A 105 10.41 7.16 1.79
CA ALA A 105 11.56 6.88 0.91
C ALA A 105 12.89 7.42 1.46
N PHE A 106 12.84 8.54 2.20
CA PHE A 106 14.01 9.13 2.85
C PHE A 106 14.66 8.16 3.85
N SER A 107 13.84 7.45 4.62
CA SER A 107 14.27 6.57 5.70
C SER A 107 15.30 5.49 5.29
N PRO A 108 15.02 4.60 4.30
CA PRO A 108 16.00 3.63 3.81
C PRO A 108 17.19 4.29 3.08
N THR A 109 16.98 5.43 2.41
CA THR A 109 18.06 6.19 1.74
C THR A 109 19.09 6.68 2.75
N LYS A 110 18.62 7.23 3.87
CA LYS A 110 19.46 7.76 4.95
C LYS A 110 20.27 6.67 5.63
N LEU A 111 19.67 5.50 5.86
CA LEU A 111 20.35 4.37 6.48
C LEU A 111 21.44 3.78 5.56
N LEU A 112 21.22 3.77 4.24
CA LEU A 112 22.25 3.45 3.26
C LEU A 112 23.40 4.48 3.28
N ALA A 113 23.10 5.77 3.42
CA ALA A 113 24.11 6.82 3.49
C ALA A 113 25.02 6.70 4.72
N PHE A 114 24.49 6.29 5.88
CA PHE A 114 25.28 6.02 7.08
C PHE A 114 26.29 4.89 6.89
N TYR A 115 25.90 3.88 6.11
CA TYR A 115 26.73 2.71 5.89
C TYR A 115 27.88 2.95 4.91
N GLU A 116 27.80 3.97 4.05
CA GLU A 116 28.84 4.23 3.04
C GLU A 116 30.20 4.61 3.64
N PHE A 117 30.24 5.07 4.91
CA PHE A 117 31.47 5.34 5.66
C PHE A 117 31.86 4.17 6.58
N GLU A 118 33.05 3.59 6.34
CA GLU A 118 33.53 2.33 6.94
C GLU A 118 33.72 2.31 8.47
N GLU A 119 33.66 3.46 9.15
CA GLU A 119 33.93 3.55 10.59
C GLU A 119 32.68 3.43 11.48
N ASN A 120 31.47 3.65 10.95
CA ASN A 120 30.24 3.61 11.75
C ASN A 120 29.52 2.26 11.59
N LYS A 121 29.66 1.38 12.59
CA LYS A 121 28.70 0.27 12.74
C LYS A 121 27.33 0.86 13.04
N LEU A 122 26.35 0.58 12.17
CA LEU A 122 24.95 0.94 12.38
C LEU A 122 24.52 0.56 13.79
N VAL A 123 24.10 1.58 14.52
CA VAL A 123 23.73 1.42 15.92
C VAL A 123 22.26 0.99 15.96
N ILE A 124 21.84 0.27 17.01
CA ILE A 124 20.42 -0.09 17.22
C ILE A 124 19.51 1.16 17.13
N GLY A 125 20.00 2.32 17.58
CA GLY A 125 19.30 3.60 17.46
C GLY A 125 18.93 3.98 16.02
N ASP A 126 19.81 3.76 15.04
CA ASP A 126 19.58 4.10 13.63
C ASP A 126 18.43 3.25 13.04
N TRP A 127 18.38 1.97 13.42
CA TRP A 127 17.29 1.06 13.03
C TRP A 127 15.96 1.44 13.67
N ILE A 128 15.98 1.85 14.94
CA ILE A 128 14.80 2.35 15.64
C ILE A 128 14.27 3.61 14.94
N LEU A 129 15.15 4.57 14.64
CA LEU A 129 14.78 5.81 13.92
C LEU A 129 14.17 5.50 12.56
N MET A 130 14.73 4.56 11.81
CA MET A 130 14.21 4.17 10.51
C MET A 130 12.82 3.50 10.61
N LEU A 131 12.69 2.45 11.44
CA LEU A 131 11.43 1.72 11.61
C LEU A 131 10.34 2.65 12.13
N TRP A 132 10.69 3.49 13.10
CA TRP A 132 9.78 4.50 13.64
C TRP A 132 9.38 5.53 12.58
N CYS A 133 10.32 6.03 11.76
CA CYS A 133 10.00 6.99 10.71
C CYS A 133 8.96 6.43 9.73
N VAL A 134 9.11 5.18 9.30
CA VAL A 134 8.13 4.51 8.41
C VAL A 134 6.79 4.34 9.11
N PHE A 135 6.80 3.79 10.34
CA PHE A 135 5.58 3.57 11.11
C PHE A 135 4.83 4.87 11.40
N ALA A 136 5.53 5.90 11.88
CA ALA A 136 4.96 7.19 12.21
C ALA A 136 4.37 7.87 10.98
N SER A 137 5.04 7.75 9.82
CA SER A 137 4.55 8.29 8.56
C SER A 137 3.25 7.61 8.09
N LEU A 138 3.17 6.27 8.19
CA LEU A 138 1.92 5.54 7.93
C LEU A 138 0.82 5.91 8.93
N ALA A 139 1.15 6.10 10.21
CA ALA A 139 0.21 6.51 11.23
C ALA A 139 -0.33 7.92 10.97
N VAL A 140 0.49 8.89 10.56
CA VAL A 140 0.03 10.24 10.17
C VAL A 140 -0.97 10.16 9.01
N GLN A 141 -0.68 9.36 7.98
CA GLN A 141 -1.64 9.16 6.89
C GLN A 141 -2.94 8.52 7.39
N GLY A 142 -2.84 7.55 8.31
CA GLY A 142 -3.98 6.92 8.96
C GLY A 142 -4.84 7.96 9.70
N ILE A 143 -4.23 8.80 10.53
CA ILE A 143 -4.92 9.86 11.28
C ILE A 143 -5.57 10.87 10.32
N TRP A 144 -4.86 11.27 9.25
CA TRP A 144 -5.40 12.20 8.26
C TRP A 144 -6.72 11.71 7.65
N VAL A 145 -6.74 10.45 7.19
CA VAL A 145 -7.89 9.87 6.50
C VAL A 145 -8.99 9.42 7.46
N SER A 146 -8.62 8.90 8.64
CA SER A 146 -9.60 8.31 9.57
C SER A 146 -10.16 9.29 10.60
N VAL A 147 -9.40 10.34 10.95
CA VAL A 147 -9.80 11.33 11.95
C VAL A 147 -10.15 12.65 11.26
N PHE A 148 -9.20 13.32 10.61
CA PHE A 148 -9.40 14.69 10.12
C PHE A 148 -10.48 14.80 9.04
N ALA A 149 -10.51 13.86 8.08
CA ALA A 149 -11.53 13.82 7.05
C ALA A 149 -12.94 13.43 7.59
N ARG A 150 -13.07 13.04 8.87
CA ARG A 150 -14.30 12.51 9.46
C ARG A 150 -14.80 13.26 10.70
N VAL A 151 -14.20 14.40 11.04
CA VAL A 151 -14.70 15.27 12.11
C VAL A 151 -16.00 15.92 11.65
N ARG A 152 -17.03 15.94 12.50
CA ARG A 152 -18.27 16.69 12.27
C ARG A 152 -18.75 17.31 13.57
N GLU A 153 -19.13 18.59 13.52
CA GLU A 153 -19.92 19.22 14.58
C GLU A 153 -21.41 19.20 14.22
N SER A 154 -22.27 19.03 15.23
CA SER A 154 -23.70 19.31 15.07
C SER A 154 -23.89 20.83 15.00
N PRO A 155 -24.70 21.37 14.07
CA PRO A 155 -24.87 22.81 13.94
C PRO A 155 -25.42 23.41 15.25
N PRO A 156 -24.92 24.58 15.69
CA PRO A 156 -25.45 25.24 16.87
C PRO A 156 -26.91 25.60 16.65
N HIS A 157 -27.79 25.13 17.53
CA HIS A 157 -29.20 25.52 17.55
C HIS A 157 -29.32 27.01 17.93
N SER A 158 -29.19 27.90 16.96
CA SER A 158 -29.58 29.31 17.10
C SER A 158 -30.60 29.63 16.02
N GLY A 159 -31.83 29.94 16.45
CA GLY A 159 -33.03 30.01 15.61
C GLY A 159 -33.13 31.23 14.69
N PHE A 160 -32.02 31.75 14.14
CA PHE A 160 -32.03 33.01 13.39
C PHE A 160 -31.48 32.94 11.95
N THR A 161 -30.96 31.82 11.47
CA THR A 161 -30.34 31.71 10.11
C THR A 161 -31.22 30.99 9.07
N ARG A 162 -32.54 30.86 9.28
CA ARG A 162 -33.39 29.93 8.52
C ARG A 162 -33.82 30.34 7.10
N LEU A 163 -33.47 31.53 6.58
CA LEU A 163 -34.05 32.02 5.32
C LEU A 163 -33.22 31.80 4.05
N TYR A 164 -31.92 31.48 4.16
CA TYR A 164 -31.06 31.18 3.00
C TYR A 164 -30.45 29.77 3.02
N ASP A 165 -30.53 29.04 4.14
CA ASP A 165 -29.89 27.73 4.32
C ASP A 165 -30.68 26.54 3.76
N HIS A 166 -31.94 26.69 3.33
CA HIS A 166 -32.81 25.53 3.10
C HIS A 166 -32.37 24.62 1.93
N GLU A 167 -31.85 25.19 0.82
CA GLU A 167 -31.33 24.41 -0.31
C GLU A 167 -29.99 23.74 -0.01
N ASP A 168 -29.09 24.44 0.69
CA ASP A 168 -27.80 23.88 1.11
C ASP A 168 -27.99 22.80 2.18
N GLU A 169 -28.88 23.00 3.14
CA GLU A 169 -29.18 22.06 4.22
C GLU A 169 -29.80 20.75 3.68
N GLU A 170 -30.66 20.83 2.66
CA GLU A 170 -31.21 19.64 1.97
C GLU A 170 -30.13 18.90 1.18
N TYR A 171 -29.26 19.63 0.47
CA TYR A 171 -28.12 19.06 -0.25
C TYR A 171 -27.14 18.33 0.69
N TYR A 172 -26.75 18.97 1.80
CA TYR A 172 -25.86 18.36 2.79
C TYR A 172 -26.54 17.17 3.50
N ALA A 173 -27.84 17.23 3.78
CA ALA A 173 -28.58 16.11 4.35
C ALA A 173 -28.64 14.91 3.40
N GLU A 174 -28.78 15.13 2.09
CA GLU A 174 -28.75 14.05 1.09
C GLU A 174 -27.36 13.42 0.97
N LEU A 175 -26.30 14.23 1.01
CA LEU A 175 -24.91 13.75 1.01
C LEU A 175 -24.63 12.87 2.24
N GLN A 176 -25.11 13.32 3.41
CA GLN A 176 -24.98 12.56 4.66
C GLN A 176 -25.71 11.21 4.59
N ARG A 177 -26.94 11.19 4.09
CA ARG A 177 -27.68 9.93 3.91
C ARG A 177 -26.93 8.96 2.99
N LYS A 178 -26.40 9.44 1.87
CA LYS A 178 -25.62 8.60 0.93
C LYS A 178 -24.35 8.04 1.57
N GLU A 179 -23.65 8.81 2.39
CA GLU A 179 -22.48 8.31 3.13
C GLU A 179 -22.85 7.31 4.22
N GLU A 180 -23.93 7.58 4.98
CA GLU A 180 -24.44 6.68 6.01
C GLU A 180 -24.87 5.34 5.41
N GLU A 181 -25.55 5.36 4.25
CA GLU A 181 -25.92 4.16 3.49
C GLU A 181 -24.68 3.39 3.04
N LYS A 182 -23.67 4.07 2.48
CA LYS A 182 -22.39 3.44 2.09
C LYS A 182 -21.69 2.79 3.28
N ASP A 183 -21.64 3.45 4.42
CA ASP A 183 -20.99 2.92 5.62
C ASP A 183 -21.79 1.81 6.30
N ALA A 184 -23.13 1.90 6.28
CA ALA A 184 -24.00 0.80 6.66
C ALA A 184 -23.76 -0.42 5.77
N GLN A 185 -23.73 -0.24 4.45
CA GLN A 185 -23.45 -1.31 3.48
C GLN A 185 -22.08 -1.95 3.74
N LYS A 186 -21.03 -1.14 3.99
CA LYS A 186 -19.70 -1.66 4.35
C LYS A 186 -19.74 -2.47 5.65
N ARG A 187 -20.38 -1.96 6.70
CA ARG A 187 -20.50 -2.68 7.98
C ARG A 187 -21.24 -3.99 7.83
N GLU A 188 -22.34 -4.01 7.08
CA GLU A 188 -23.09 -5.23 6.79
C GLU A 188 -22.22 -6.22 5.97
N THR A 189 -21.45 -5.73 5.00
CA THR A 189 -20.49 -6.56 4.24
C THR A 189 -19.43 -7.17 5.15
N PHE A 190 -18.86 -6.39 6.08
CA PHE A 190 -17.89 -6.89 7.05
C PHE A 190 -18.51 -7.90 8.02
N LYS A 191 -19.72 -7.65 8.53
CA LYS A 191 -20.45 -8.61 9.37
C LYS A 191 -20.73 -9.91 8.61
N MET A 192 -21.14 -9.82 7.35
CA MET A 192 -21.33 -10.98 6.48
C MET A 192 -20.02 -11.76 6.31
N LEU A 193 -18.90 -11.07 6.04
CA LEU A 193 -17.56 -11.68 5.97
C LEU A 193 -17.17 -12.40 7.26
N PHE A 194 -17.32 -11.76 8.43
CA PHE A 194 -17.01 -12.39 9.71
C PHE A 194 -17.94 -13.58 10.03
N ARG A 195 -19.22 -13.49 9.65
CA ARG A 195 -20.15 -14.62 9.76
C ARG A 195 -19.71 -15.78 8.86
N LEU A 196 -19.24 -15.49 7.64
CA LEU A 196 -18.67 -16.48 6.73
C LEU A 196 -17.38 -17.11 7.28
N PHE A 197 -16.49 -16.32 7.89
CA PHE A 197 -15.33 -16.85 8.60
C PHE A 197 -15.73 -17.79 9.73
N GLY A 198 -16.79 -17.46 10.47
CA GLY A 198 -17.37 -18.35 11.48
C GLY A 198 -17.83 -19.69 10.91
N TYR A 199 -18.42 -19.71 9.71
CA TYR A 199 -18.79 -20.95 9.03
C TYR A 199 -17.55 -21.74 8.56
N MET A 200 -16.54 -21.08 8.00
CA MET A 200 -15.28 -21.73 7.58
C MET A 200 -14.49 -22.30 8.77
N ALA A 201 -14.56 -21.66 9.95
CA ALA A 201 -13.89 -22.13 11.16
C ALA A 201 -14.41 -23.52 11.62
N LYS A 202 -15.63 -23.91 11.23
CA LYS A 202 -16.16 -25.25 11.53
C LYS A 202 -15.37 -26.35 10.80
N GLU A 203 -14.80 -26.04 9.63
CA GLU A 203 -14.00 -26.95 8.80
C GLU A 203 -12.50 -26.61 8.85
N TRP A 204 -12.04 -26.00 9.95
CA TRP A 204 -10.68 -25.48 10.09
C TRP A 204 -9.58 -26.49 9.77
N ALA A 205 -9.83 -27.81 9.97
CA ALA A 205 -8.87 -28.86 9.67
C ALA A 205 -8.49 -28.91 8.18
N TYR A 206 -9.45 -28.81 7.27
CA TYR A 206 -9.18 -28.79 5.82
C TYR A 206 -8.42 -27.53 5.42
N TYR A 207 -8.82 -26.39 5.99
CA TYR A 207 -8.12 -25.12 5.79
C TYR A 207 -6.71 -25.14 6.36
N ALA A 208 -6.47 -25.78 7.51
CA ALA A 208 -5.16 -25.91 8.13
C ALA A 208 -4.23 -26.76 7.25
N VAL A 209 -4.71 -27.90 6.75
CA VAL A 209 -3.95 -28.75 5.81
C VAL A 209 -3.64 -27.99 4.52
N ALA A 210 -4.63 -27.30 3.94
CA ALA A 210 -4.42 -26.46 2.77
C ALA A 210 -3.40 -25.35 3.02
N PHE A 211 -3.45 -24.71 4.19
CA PHE A 211 -2.52 -23.68 4.64
C PHE A 211 -1.10 -24.24 4.81
N SER A 212 -0.94 -25.43 5.38
CA SER A 212 0.37 -26.09 5.50
C SER A 212 1.00 -26.36 4.13
N PHE A 213 0.24 -26.91 3.18
CA PHE A 213 0.73 -27.11 1.82
C PHE A 213 1.03 -25.80 1.09
N LEU A 214 0.20 -24.77 1.31
CA LEU A 214 0.44 -23.42 0.82
C LEU A 214 1.72 -22.81 1.35
N LEU A 215 1.98 -22.99 2.64
CA LEU A 215 3.17 -22.48 3.29
C LEU A 215 4.42 -23.18 2.74
N LEU A 216 4.40 -24.51 2.62
CA LEU A 216 5.51 -25.27 2.03
C LEU A 216 5.74 -24.91 0.56
N TYR A 217 4.67 -24.78 -0.23
CA TYR A 217 4.74 -24.30 -1.61
C TYR A 217 5.37 -22.91 -1.70
N SER A 218 4.89 -21.98 -0.87
CA SER A 218 5.37 -20.59 -0.85
C SER A 218 6.84 -20.52 -0.43
N LEU A 219 7.24 -21.25 0.62
CA LEU A 219 8.64 -21.31 1.06
C LEU A 219 9.55 -21.82 -0.04
N SER A 220 9.23 -22.96 -0.68
CA SER A 220 10.01 -23.50 -1.80
C SER A 220 10.22 -22.46 -2.91
N ARG A 221 9.17 -21.71 -3.26
CA ARG A 221 9.23 -20.65 -4.27
C ARG A 221 10.08 -19.45 -3.87
N VAL A 222 10.09 -19.08 -2.60
CA VAL A 222 10.91 -17.97 -2.09
C VAL A 222 12.40 -18.29 -2.19
N PHE A 223 12.80 -19.54 -1.95
CA PHE A 223 14.20 -19.97 -2.04
C PHE A 223 14.69 -20.24 -3.48
N THR A 224 13.78 -20.43 -4.44
CA THR A 224 14.16 -20.80 -5.82
C THR A 224 15.15 -19.80 -6.46
N PRO A 225 14.93 -18.47 -6.42
CA PRO A 225 15.85 -17.50 -7.01
C PRO A 225 17.25 -17.53 -6.40
N TYR A 226 17.36 -17.84 -5.10
CA TYR A 226 18.65 -17.94 -4.42
C TYR A 226 19.47 -19.12 -4.92
N TYR A 227 18.87 -20.31 -5.01
CA TYR A 227 19.57 -21.47 -5.54
C TYR A 227 19.90 -21.30 -7.02
N THR A 228 19.07 -20.61 -7.80
CA THR A 228 19.44 -20.19 -9.17
C THR A 228 20.69 -19.31 -9.18
N GLY A 229 20.78 -18.34 -8.27
CA GLY A 229 21.97 -17.50 -8.10
C GLY A 229 23.20 -18.29 -7.66
N GLU A 230 23.05 -19.21 -6.72
CA GLU A 230 24.13 -20.09 -6.23
C GLU A 230 24.62 -21.04 -7.32
N VAL A 231 23.74 -21.52 -8.21
CA VAL A 231 24.14 -22.30 -9.39
C VAL A 231 25.04 -21.45 -10.29
N VAL A 232 24.64 -20.22 -10.60
CA VAL A 232 25.46 -19.29 -11.39
C VAL A 232 26.81 -19.04 -10.70
N ALA A 233 26.81 -18.81 -9.39
CA ALA A 233 28.04 -18.62 -8.61
C ALA A 233 28.93 -19.87 -8.60
N SER A 234 28.36 -21.07 -8.57
CA SER A 234 29.13 -22.32 -8.62
C SER A 234 29.74 -22.62 -9.99
N VAL A 235 29.16 -22.09 -11.08
CA VAL A 235 29.69 -22.22 -12.44
C VAL A 235 30.75 -21.15 -12.74
N PHE A 236 30.50 -19.90 -12.35
CA PHE A 236 31.32 -18.74 -12.74
C PHE A 236 32.15 -18.12 -11.61
N GLY A 237 32.00 -18.58 -10.37
CA GLY A 237 32.66 -18.03 -9.19
C GLY A 237 34.11 -18.46 -9.05
N LYS A 238 34.84 -17.76 -8.17
CA LYS A 238 36.27 -18.03 -7.88
C LYS A 238 36.52 -19.43 -7.32
N ASP A 239 35.53 -20.02 -6.63
CA ASP A 239 35.57 -21.40 -6.10
C ASP A 239 34.72 -22.37 -6.95
N ALA A 240 34.73 -22.22 -8.28
CA ALA A 240 33.97 -23.10 -9.16
C ALA A 240 34.42 -24.55 -8.99
N SER A 241 33.51 -25.39 -8.49
CA SER A 241 33.74 -26.82 -8.26
C SER A 241 32.51 -27.61 -8.68
N TYR A 242 32.75 -28.70 -9.40
CA TYR A 242 31.71 -29.65 -9.80
C TYR A 242 30.95 -30.23 -8.60
N GLU A 243 31.60 -30.35 -7.45
CA GLU A 243 30.96 -30.85 -6.22
C GLU A 243 29.95 -29.85 -5.66
N LYS A 244 30.31 -28.56 -5.59
CA LYS A 244 29.40 -27.49 -5.18
C LYS A 244 28.22 -27.37 -6.15
N LEU A 245 28.50 -27.41 -7.46
CA LEU A 245 27.48 -27.36 -8.52
C LEU A 245 26.47 -28.50 -8.37
N HIS A 246 26.93 -29.76 -8.28
CA HIS A 246 26.03 -30.92 -8.20
C HIS A 246 25.16 -30.87 -6.93
N ARG A 247 25.74 -30.45 -5.79
CA ARG A 247 24.99 -30.27 -4.54
C ARG A 247 23.92 -29.18 -4.68
N THR A 248 24.26 -28.02 -5.23
CA THR A 248 23.33 -26.89 -5.37
C THR A 248 22.21 -27.21 -6.37
N VAL A 249 22.53 -27.80 -7.52
CA VAL A 249 21.54 -28.24 -8.51
C VAL A 249 20.64 -29.34 -7.93
N GLY A 250 21.20 -30.27 -7.15
CA GLY A 250 20.42 -31.29 -6.44
C GLY A 250 19.40 -30.69 -5.47
N ILE A 251 19.81 -29.71 -4.67
CA ILE A 251 18.91 -29.00 -3.75
C ILE A 251 17.85 -28.20 -4.52
N MET A 252 18.23 -27.52 -5.60
CA MET A 252 17.29 -26.77 -6.46
C MET A 252 16.24 -27.70 -7.09
N ALA A 253 16.64 -28.88 -7.56
CA ALA A 253 15.74 -29.88 -8.11
C ALA A 253 14.77 -30.41 -7.05
N LEU A 254 15.24 -30.71 -5.83
CA LEU A 254 14.40 -31.13 -4.71
C LEU A 254 13.41 -30.03 -4.27
N LEU A 255 13.86 -28.77 -4.22
CA LEU A 255 12.99 -27.63 -3.92
C LEU A 255 11.93 -27.43 -5.01
N SER A 256 12.32 -27.52 -6.28
CA SER A 256 11.38 -27.40 -7.41
C SER A 256 10.37 -28.54 -7.42
N LEU A 257 10.81 -29.77 -7.13
CA LEU A 257 9.96 -30.95 -7.03
C LEU A 257 8.97 -30.81 -5.86
N SER A 258 9.45 -30.45 -4.68
CA SER A 258 8.58 -30.22 -3.51
C SER A 258 7.57 -29.10 -3.78
N GLY A 259 8.00 -28.00 -4.41
CA GLY A 259 7.12 -26.92 -4.86
C GLY A 259 6.04 -27.42 -5.83
N ALA A 260 6.40 -28.24 -6.81
CA ALA A 260 5.44 -28.82 -7.75
C ALA A 260 4.42 -29.74 -7.05
N ILE A 261 4.88 -30.61 -6.15
CA ILE A 261 4.04 -31.56 -5.40
C ILE A 261 3.06 -30.81 -4.49
N PHE A 262 3.55 -29.89 -3.66
CA PHE A 262 2.69 -29.11 -2.76
C PHE A 262 1.77 -28.15 -3.51
N GLY A 263 2.21 -27.62 -4.65
CA GLY A 263 1.37 -26.86 -5.58
C GLY A 263 0.20 -27.70 -6.14
N GLY A 264 0.47 -28.95 -6.49
CA GLY A 264 -0.54 -29.93 -6.95
C GLY A 264 -1.56 -30.26 -5.87
N PHE A 265 -1.11 -30.65 -4.67
CA PHE A 265 -2.02 -30.96 -3.55
C PHE A 265 -2.88 -29.77 -3.13
N ARG A 266 -2.31 -28.55 -3.16
CA ARG A 266 -3.10 -27.32 -2.98
C ARG A 266 -4.21 -27.22 -4.02
N GLY A 267 -3.90 -27.44 -5.29
CA GLY A 267 -4.87 -27.38 -6.38
C GLY A 267 -6.01 -28.38 -6.20
N GLU A 268 -5.68 -29.61 -5.77
CA GLU A 268 -6.67 -30.65 -5.51
C GLU A 268 -7.59 -30.30 -4.33
N ILE A 269 -7.04 -29.87 -3.19
CA ILE A 269 -7.84 -29.51 -2.00
C ILE A 269 -8.78 -28.36 -2.32
N VAL A 270 -8.30 -27.36 -3.04
CA VAL A 270 -9.11 -26.19 -3.44
C VAL A 270 -10.21 -26.59 -4.42
N SER A 271 -9.91 -27.51 -5.35
CA SER A 271 -10.90 -28.05 -6.29
C SER A 271 -12.00 -28.83 -5.57
N ARG A 272 -11.64 -29.69 -4.60
CA ARG A 272 -12.59 -30.44 -3.77
C ARG A 272 -13.45 -29.51 -2.91
N LEU A 273 -12.84 -28.53 -2.23
CA LEU A 273 -13.57 -27.49 -1.48
C LEU A 273 -14.53 -26.69 -2.37
N ASN A 274 -14.16 -26.41 -3.63
CA ASN A 274 -15.01 -25.73 -4.59
C ASN A 274 -16.15 -26.62 -5.13
N ALA A 275 -15.96 -27.93 -5.21
CA ALA A 275 -17.01 -28.85 -5.68
C ALA A 275 -18.09 -29.04 -4.60
N ASP A 276 -17.70 -28.99 -3.33
CA ASP A 276 -18.57 -29.27 -2.19
C ASP A 276 -19.36 -28.04 -1.67
N CYS A 277 -19.17 -26.87 -2.29
CA CYS A 277 -19.76 -25.61 -1.83
C CYS A 277 -20.51 -24.87 -2.95
N GLN A 278 -21.67 -24.28 -2.61
CA GLN A 278 -22.45 -23.42 -3.51
C GLN A 278 -21.65 -22.14 -3.85
N THR A 279 -21.97 -21.50 -4.99
CA THR A 279 -21.23 -20.43 -5.68
C THR A 279 -20.63 -19.32 -4.80
N MET A 280 -21.25 -18.97 -3.67
CA MET A 280 -20.77 -17.92 -2.76
C MET A 280 -19.62 -18.35 -1.84
N SER A 281 -19.56 -19.62 -1.43
CA SER A 281 -18.48 -20.16 -0.59
C SER A 281 -17.19 -20.41 -1.41
N ASN A 282 -17.33 -20.81 -2.68
CA ASN A 282 -16.20 -21.08 -3.59
C ASN A 282 -15.35 -19.83 -3.85
N THR A 283 -16.01 -18.70 -4.09
CA THR A 283 -15.36 -17.41 -4.29
C THR A 283 -14.56 -17.00 -3.05
N LEU A 284 -15.12 -17.20 -1.85
CA LEU A 284 -14.44 -16.87 -0.60
C LEU A 284 -13.21 -17.76 -0.36
N SER A 285 -13.35 -19.08 -0.52
CA SER A 285 -12.24 -20.03 -0.36
C SER A 285 -11.07 -19.73 -1.31
N LEU A 286 -11.40 -19.41 -2.58
CA LEU A 286 -10.40 -18.99 -3.57
C LEU A 286 -9.66 -17.71 -3.15
N TYR A 287 -10.39 -16.68 -2.72
CA TYR A 287 -9.77 -15.43 -2.28
C TYR A 287 -8.95 -15.61 -1.01
N MET A 288 -9.40 -16.43 -0.06
CA MET A 288 -8.64 -16.73 1.16
C MET A 288 -7.33 -17.45 0.87
N ASN A 289 -7.36 -18.39 -0.07
CA ASN A 289 -6.17 -19.09 -0.54
C ASN A 289 -5.19 -18.14 -1.24
N VAL A 290 -5.67 -17.27 -2.12
CA VAL A 290 -4.83 -16.25 -2.80
C VAL A 290 -4.25 -15.27 -1.79
N LEU A 291 -5.04 -14.78 -0.85
CA LEU A 291 -4.62 -13.87 0.22
C LEU A 291 -3.54 -14.51 1.06
N THR A 292 -3.78 -15.73 1.56
CA THR A 292 -2.82 -16.50 2.35
C THR A 292 -1.50 -16.66 1.62
N ARG A 293 -1.54 -17.10 0.36
CA ARG A 293 -0.34 -17.27 -0.46
C ARG A 293 0.43 -15.95 -0.59
N ASN A 294 -0.26 -14.86 -0.91
CA ASN A 294 0.38 -13.56 -1.12
C ASN A 294 1.00 -13.03 0.18
N VAL A 295 0.33 -13.23 1.33
CA VAL A 295 0.85 -12.88 2.66
C VAL A 295 2.10 -13.69 2.98
N THR A 296 2.06 -15.01 2.82
CA THR A 296 3.23 -15.87 3.07
C THR A 296 4.38 -15.55 2.12
N MET A 297 4.09 -15.28 0.84
CA MET A 297 5.12 -14.86 -0.12
C MET A 297 5.73 -13.51 0.26
N LEU A 298 4.91 -12.54 0.67
CA LEU A 298 5.37 -11.20 1.07
C LEU A 298 6.29 -11.26 2.28
N PHE A 299 5.88 -11.91 3.36
CA PHE A 299 6.71 -12.01 4.57
C PHE A 299 7.92 -12.92 4.35
N GLY A 300 7.73 -14.04 3.66
CA GLY A 300 8.81 -14.95 3.33
C GLY A 300 9.89 -14.29 2.47
N SER A 301 9.50 -13.60 1.40
CA SER A 301 10.46 -12.89 0.55
C SER A 301 11.14 -11.74 1.27
N LEU A 302 10.40 -10.98 2.10
CA LEU A 302 10.96 -9.86 2.86
C LEU A 302 12.03 -10.35 3.85
N ILE A 303 11.71 -11.35 4.68
CA ILE A 303 12.67 -11.94 5.63
C ILE A 303 13.89 -12.48 4.89
N PHE A 304 13.65 -13.19 3.78
CA PHE A 304 14.71 -13.78 2.98
C PHE A 304 15.63 -12.72 2.34
N MET A 305 15.08 -11.68 1.73
CA MET A 305 15.86 -10.58 1.13
C MET A 305 16.72 -9.86 2.16
N PHE A 306 16.15 -9.53 3.33
CA PHE A 306 16.90 -8.90 4.41
C PHE A 306 18.00 -9.79 4.98
N SER A 307 17.78 -11.11 4.99
CA SER A 307 18.77 -12.09 5.46
C SER A 307 19.96 -12.23 4.50
N LEU A 308 19.73 -12.06 3.19
CA LEU A 308 20.80 -12.09 2.18
C LEU A 308 21.63 -10.80 2.18
N SER A 309 20.95 -9.67 1.98
CA SER A 309 21.58 -8.36 2.03
C SER A 309 20.54 -7.33 2.41
N TRP A 310 20.67 -6.81 3.62
CA TRP A 310 19.86 -5.68 4.06
C TRP A 310 20.12 -4.43 3.20
N ARG A 311 21.31 -4.29 2.58
CA ARG A 311 21.70 -3.15 1.73
C ARG A 311 20.91 -3.13 0.43
N LEU A 312 20.92 -4.25 -0.29
CA LEU A 312 20.17 -4.39 -1.54
C LEU A 312 18.66 -4.28 -1.28
N SER A 313 18.21 -4.80 -0.14
CA SER A 313 16.81 -4.67 0.31
C SER A 313 16.41 -3.20 0.50
N MET A 314 17.23 -2.37 1.15
CA MET A 314 16.93 -0.94 1.32
C MET A 314 16.77 -0.21 -0.02
N VAL A 315 17.58 -0.52 -1.02
CA VAL A 315 17.43 0.05 -2.37
C VAL A 315 16.06 -0.27 -2.96
N THR A 316 15.57 -1.50 -2.77
CA THR A 316 14.22 -1.87 -3.22
C THR A 316 13.11 -1.16 -2.44
N PHE A 317 13.28 -0.90 -1.14
CA PHE A 317 12.30 -0.15 -0.34
C PHE A 317 12.14 1.30 -0.79
N ILE A 318 13.21 1.95 -1.26
CA ILE A 318 13.14 3.32 -1.81
C ILE A 318 12.18 3.38 -3.01
N ALA A 319 12.08 2.31 -3.79
CA ALA A 319 11.22 2.26 -4.95
C ALA A 319 9.72 2.09 -4.63
N ILE A 320 9.37 1.52 -3.48
CA ILE A 320 7.98 1.23 -3.11
C ILE A 320 7.12 2.51 -3.06
N PRO A 321 7.53 3.60 -2.38
CA PRO A 321 6.79 4.86 -2.39
C PRO A 321 6.59 5.45 -3.79
N ILE A 322 7.58 5.31 -4.68
CA ILE A 322 7.52 5.83 -6.05
C ILE A 322 6.45 5.08 -6.84
N ILE A 323 6.46 3.75 -6.79
CA ILE A 323 5.43 2.91 -7.44
C ILE A 323 4.05 3.30 -6.90
N PHE A 324 3.90 3.39 -5.58
CA PHE A 324 2.62 3.69 -4.97
C PHE A 324 2.08 5.07 -5.40
N LEU A 325 2.95 6.09 -5.45
CA LEU A 325 2.57 7.44 -5.88
C LEU A 325 2.05 7.43 -7.32
N VAL A 326 2.76 6.77 -8.22
CA VAL A 326 2.35 6.64 -9.63
C VAL A 326 1.02 5.89 -9.73
N SER A 327 0.88 4.75 -9.04
CA SER A 327 -0.37 3.99 -9.01
C SER A 327 -1.55 4.80 -8.49
N LYS A 328 -1.34 5.63 -7.46
CA LYS A 328 -2.40 6.51 -6.90
C LYS A 328 -2.87 7.54 -7.93
N VAL A 329 -1.93 8.23 -8.59
CA VAL A 329 -2.25 9.27 -9.58
C VAL A 329 -3.03 8.69 -10.76
N TYR A 330 -2.56 7.57 -11.32
CA TYR A 330 -3.25 6.89 -12.40
C TYR A 330 -4.58 6.28 -11.97
N GLY A 331 -4.66 5.71 -10.76
CA GLY A 331 -5.88 5.12 -10.21
C GLY A 331 -7.02 6.13 -10.14
N VAL A 332 -6.78 7.32 -9.57
CA VAL A 332 -7.80 8.37 -9.48
C VAL A 332 -8.28 8.81 -10.87
N TYR A 333 -7.36 8.95 -11.82
CA TYR A 333 -7.72 9.32 -13.19
C TYR A 333 -8.52 8.21 -13.90
N TYR A 334 -8.11 6.96 -13.74
CA TYR A 334 -8.78 5.80 -14.33
C TYR A 334 -10.19 5.60 -13.74
N ASP A 335 -10.35 5.76 -12.43
CA ASP A 335 -11.64 5.63 -11.75
C ASP A 335 -12.63 6.69 -12.24
N ARG A 336 -12.19 7.94 -12.45
CA ARG A 336 -13.03 8.99 -13.05
C ARG A 336 -13.50 8.62 -14.46
N LEU A 337 -12.60 8.13 -15.32
CA LEU A 337 -12.97 7.68 -16.66
C LEU A 337 -13.90 6.45 -16.62
N ALA A 338 -13.74 5.58 -15.63
CA ALA A 338 -14.62 4.44 -15.44
C ALA A 338 -16.03 4.86 -15.02
N GLU A 339 -16.14 5.85 -14.13
CA GLU A 339 -17.42 6.44 -13.71
C GLU A 339 -18.10 7.17 -14.87
N GLU A 340 -17.36 7.99 -15.64
CA GLU A 340 -17.87 8.64 -16.86
C GLU A 340 -18.37 7.63 -17.90
N ALA A 341 -17.62 6.54 -18.11
CA ALA A 341 -18.01 5.48 -19.02
C ALA A 341 -19.32 4.80 -18.57
N GLN A 342 -19.44 4.50 -17.27
CA GLN A 342 -20.67 3.90 -16.72
C GLN A 342 -21.86 4.85 -16.79
N ALA A 343 -21.66 6.14 -16.51
CA ALA A 343 -22.71 7.15 -16.65
C ALA A 343 -23.18 7.31 -18.10
N SER A 344 -22.27 7.23 -19.07
CA SER A 344 -22.60 7.28 -20.50
C SER A 344 -23.37 6.03 -20.95
N ILE A 345 -23.00 4.85 -20.44
CA ILE A 345 -23.72 3.59 -20.69
C ILE A 345 -25.12 3.66 -20.09
N ALA A 346 -25.27 4.17 -18.87
CA ALA A 346 -26.58 4.34 -18.23
C ALA A 346 -27.50 5.22 -19.08
N LYS A 347 -27.04 6.38 -19.53
CA LYS A 347 -27.84 7.27 -20.42
C LYS A 347 -28.26 6.59 -21.73
N ALA A 348 -27.39 5.78 -22.32
CA ALA A 348 -27.74 5.02 -23.52
C ALA A 348 -28.83 3.98 -23.22
N ASN A 349 -28.73 3.30 -22.08
CA ASN A 349 -29.73 2.33 -21.63
C ASN A 349 -31.07 3.00 -21.32
N ASP A 350 -31.08 4.18 -20.69
CA ASP A 350 -32.31 4.94 -20.40
C ASP A 350 -33.07 5.26 -21.69
N VAL A 351 -32.36 5.70 -22.73
CA VAL A 351 -32.95 5.96 -24.07
C VAL A 351 -33.50 4.67 -24.69
N ALA A 352 -32.75 3.56 -24.60
CA ALA A 352 -33.22 2.29 -25.11
C ALA A 352 -34.47 1.80 -24.36
N GLU A 353 -34.52 1.97 -23.04
CA GLU A 353 -35.64 1.60 -22.19
C GLU A 353 -36.88 2.45 -22.51
N GLU A 354 -36.73 3.76 -22.71
CA GLU A 354 -37.81 4.66 -23.14
C GLU A 354 -38.39 4.21 -24.49
N VAL A 355 -37.53 3.96 -25.48
CA VAL A 355 -37.96 3.58 -26.84
C VAL A 355 -38.63 2.19 -26.84
N LEU A 356 -38.09 1.24 -26.08
CA LEU A 356 -38.64 -0.12 -26.00
C LEU A 356 -39.95 -0.17 -25.20
N SER A 357 -40.05 0.58 -24.11
CA SER A 357 -41.29 0.67 -23.33
C SER A 357 -42.41 1.36 -24.11
N ALA A 358 -42.07 2.35 -24.95
CA ALA A 358 -43.01 3.08 -25.82
C ALA A 358 -43.04 2.58 -27.28
N VAL A 359 -42.62 1.35 -27.56
CA VAL A 359 -42.41 0.85 -28.95
C VAL A 359 -43.65 0.98 -29.85
N ARG A 360 -44.86 0.84 -29.29
CA ARG A 360 -46.11 1.03 -30.05
C ARG A 360 -46.27 2.47 -30.55
N THR A 361 -45.90 3.44 -29.72
CA THR A 361 -45.92 4.87 -30.05
C THR A 361 -44.88 5.17 -31.13
N VAL A 362 -43.65 4.68 -30.96
CA VAL A 362 -42.56 4.88 -31.94
C VAL A 362 -42.96 4.35 -33.32
N LYS A 363 -43.57 3.15 -33.39
CA LYS A 363 -44.09 2.57 -34.64
C LYS A 363 -45.25 3.38 -35.23
N SER A 364 -46.14 3.90 -34.40
CA SER A 364 -47.28 4.71 -34.90
C SER A 364 -46.86 6.00 -35.58
N PHE A 365 -45.69 6.56 -35.21
CA PHE A 365 -45.09 7.74 -35.84
C PHE A 365 -44.00 7.41 -36.86
N ALA A 366 -43.71 6.13 -37.13
CA ALA A 366 -42.62 5.68 -38.01
C ALA A 366 -41.23 6.28 -37.68
N CYS A 367 -40.96 6.46 -36.37
CA CYS A 367 -39.74 7.10 -35.86
C CYS A 367 -38.61 6.12 -35.51
N GLU A 368 -38.67 4.85 -35.92
CA GLU A 368 -37.69 3.83 -35.52
C GLU A 368 -36.26 4.21 -35.93
N ARG A 369 -36.11 4.75 -37.15
CA ARG A 369 -34.81 5.18 -37.67
C ARG A 369 -34.28 6.41 -36.93
N TYR A 370 -35.17 7.32 -36.55
CA TYR A 370 -34.81 8.51 -35.79
C TYR A 370 -34.28 8.12 -34.41
N GLU A 371 -35.01 7.26 -33.69
CA GLU A 371 -34.61 6.79 -32.36
C GLU A 371 -33.36 5.91 -32.40
N SER A 372 -33.18 5.11 -33.46
CA SER A 372 -31.94 4.35 -33.69
C SER A 372 -30.71 5.27 -33.84
N LEU A 373 -30.84 6.37 -34.59
CA LEU A 373 -29.75 7.36 -34.72
C LEU A 373 -29.50 8.12 -33.42
N ARG A 374 -30.56 8.41 -32.65
CA ARG A 374 -30.46 9.00 -31.31
C ARG A 374 -29.64 8.09 -30.40
N PHE A 375 -29.97 6.80 -30.33
CA PHE A 375 -29.22 5.81 -29.56
C PHE A 375 -27.75 5.67 -30.03
N LEU A 376 -27.51 5.65 -31.34
CA LEU A 376 -26.15 5.61 -31.90
C LEU A 376 -25.31 6.82 -31.47
N THR A 377 -25.91 7.99 -31.32
CA THR A 377 -25.21 9.20 -30.86
C THR A 377 -24.70 9.01 -29.42
N PHE A 378 -25.52 8.46 -28.52
CA PHE A 378 -25.10 8.13 -27.15
C PHE A 378 -24.03 7.02 -27.12
N LEU A 379 -24.16 6.00 -27.97
CA LEU A 379 -23.13 4.96 -28.10
C LEU A 379 -21.80 5.51 -28.59
N ASN A 380 -21.80 6.48 -29.51
CA ASN A 380 -20.57 7.10 -30.01
C ASN A 380 -19.85 7.89 -28.90
N VAL A 381 -20.59 8.56 -28.02
CA VAL A 381 -20.03 9.19 -26.82
C VAL A 381 -19.39 8.14 -25.92
N THR A 382 -20.11 7.05 -25.62
CA THR A 382 -19.58 5.93 -24.82
C THR A 382 -18.31 5.35 -25.43
N LEU A 383 -18.26 5.18 -26.76
CA LEU A 383 -17.09 4.70 -27.48
C LEU A 383 -15.89 5.64 -27.32
N SER A 384 -16.12 6.95 -27.42
CA SER A 384 -15.06 7.95 -27.26
C SER A 384 -14.46 7.96 -25.84
N ILE A 385 -15.30 7.79 -24.81
CA ILE A 385 -14.86 7.67 -23.41
C ILE A 385 -14.12 6.34 -23.22
N GLY A 386 -14.63 5.25 -23.79
CA GLY A 386 -13.98 3.95 -23.80
C GLY A 386 -12.58 3.99 -24.44
N ALA A 387 -12.42 4.70 -25.54
CA ALA A 387 -11.12 4.90 -26.19
C ALA A 387 -10.14 5.66 -25.29
N ARG A 388 -10.57 6.75 -24.64
CA ARG A 388 -9.73 7.49 -23.66
C ARG A 388 -9.34 6.61 -22.48
N LYS A 389 -10.26 5.80 -21.97
CA LYS A 389 -10.01 4.83 -20.90
C LYS A 389 -8.99 3.77 -21.31
N ALA A 390 -9.08 3.25 -22.54
CA ALA A 390 -8.12 2.30 -23.08
C ALA A 390 -6.71 2.90 -23.20
N VAL A 391 -6.60 4.13 -23.72
CA VAL A 391 -5.32 4.85 -23.80
C VAL A 391 -4.72 5.09 -22.40
N ALA A 392 -5.55 5.50 -21.45
CA ALA A 392 -5.13 5.69 -20.06
C ALA A 392 -4.60 4.37 -19.44
N HIS A 393 -5.27 3.25 -19.71
CA HIS A 393 -4.86 1.94 -19.22
C HIS A 393 -3.53 1.48 -19.84
N VAL A 394 -3.36 1.65 -21.16
CA VAL A 394 -2.09 1.34 -21.84
C VAL A 394 -0.95 2.21 -21.30
N GLY A 395 -1.21 3.51 -21.09
CA GLY A 395 -0.24 4.41 -20.47
C GLY A 395 0.19 3.95 -19.08
N PHE A 396 -0.77 3.55 -18.24
CA PHE A 396 -0.50 2.99 -16.91
C PHE A 396 0.39 1.75 -16.98
N LEU A 397 0.04 0.77 -17.84
CA LEU A 397 0.81 -0.47 -18.01
C LEU A 397 2.25 -0.17 -18.44
N LEU A 398 2.44 0.71 -19.41
CA LEU A 398 3.77 1.11 -19.89
C LEU A 398 4.58 1.76 -18.76
N THR A 399 4.00 2.70 -18.02
CA THR A 399 4.69 3.37 -16.92
C THR A 399 5.09 2.39 -15.82
N THR A 400 4.21 1.46 -15.44
CA THR A 400 4.53 0.47 -14.40
C THR A 400 5.62 -0.51 -14.82
N GLU A 401 5.60 -0.97 -16.07
CA GLU A 401 6.63 -1.87 -16.61
C GLU A 401 7.99 -1.16 -16.72
N LEU A 402 8.01 0.09 -17.18
CA LEU A 402 9.22 0.90 -17.22
C LEU A 402 9.81 1.15 -15.83
N LEU A 403 8.96 1.42 -14.83
CA LEU A 403 9.40 1.56 -13.44
C LEU A 403 10.00 0.25 -12.92
N GLN A 404 9.35 -0.89 -13.17
CA GLN A 404 9.85 -2.19 -12.74
C GLN A 404 11.22 -2.51 -13.35
N MET A 405 11.40 -2.27 -14.65
CA MET A 405 12.69 -2.45 -15.33
C MET A 405 13.74 -1.44 -14.86
N GLY A 406 13.34 -0.20 -14.58
CA GLY A 406 14.20 0.82 -14.01
C GLY A 406 14.72 0.43 -12.63
N ILE A 407 13.84 -0.06 -11.75
CA ILE A 407 14.21 -0.55 -10.41
C ILE A 407 15.17 -1.73 -10.53
N LEU A 408 14.88 -2.70 -11.41
CA LEU A 408 15.77 -3.83 -11.66
C LEU A 408 17.16 -3.34 -12.09
N THR A 409 17.23 -2.35 -12.99
CA THR A 409 18.48 -1.76 -13.47
C THR A 409 19.27 -1.10 -12.34
N VAL A 410 18.61 -0.32 -11.47
CA VAL A 410 19.24 0.33 -10.31
C VAL A 410 19.76 -0.70 -9.31
N VAL A 411 18.96 -1.73 -9.01
CA VAL A 411 19.35 -2.81 -8.10
C VAL A 411 20.56 -3.58 -8.65
N LEU A 412 20.56 -3.92 -9.94
CA LEU A 412 21.69 -4.59 -10.59
C LEU A 412 22.94 -3.72 -10.64
N PHE A 413 22.80 -2.44 -10.95
CA PHE A 413 23.92 -1.49 -10.97
C PHE A 413 24.57 -1.36 -9.58
N TYR A 414 23.75 -1.15 -8.54
CA TYR A 414 24.24 -1.02 -7.17
C TYR A 414 24.79 -2.36 -6.63
N GLY A 415 24.13 -3.48 -6.93
CA GLY A 415 24.62 -4.81 -6.58
C GLY A 415 25.96 -5.14 -7.24
N GLY A 416 26.12 -4.80 -8.52
CA GLY A 416 27.40 -4.95 -9.23
C GLY A 416 28.51 -4.11 -8.59
N HIS A 417 28.21 -2.86 -8.23
CA HIS A 417 29.14 -1.98 -7.53
C HIS A 417 29.57 -2.54 -6.16
N LEU A 418 28.64 -3.10 -5.38
CA LEU A 418 28.91 -3.74 -4.09
C LEU A 418 29.83 -4.97 -4.23
N VAL A 419 29.62 -5.78 -5.27
CA VAL A 419 30.47 -6.95 -5.56
C VAL A 419 31.88 -6.53 -5.96
N ILE A 420 32.01 -5.49 -6.79
CA ILE A 420 33.33 -4.95 -7.21
C ILE A 420 34.12 -4.41 -6.01
N MET A 421 33.46 -3.75 -5.06
CA MET A 421 34.10 -3.29 -3.82
C MET A 421 34.46 -4.42 -2.83
N GLY A 422 34.04 -5.66 -3.08
CA GLY A 422 34.31 -6.80 -2.18
C GLY A 422 33.52 -6.78 -0.87
N LYS A 423 32.56 -5.87 -0.70
CA LYS A 423 31.83 -5.65 0.56
C LYS A 423 30.76 -6.71 0.89
N GLU A 424 30.32 -7.52 -0.08
CA GLU A 424 29.28 -8.54 0.16
C GLU A 424 29.77 -9.99 0.14
N LEU A 425 30.81 -10.33 -0.63
CA LEU A 425 31.35 -11.70 -0.62
C LEU A 425 32.13 -12.01 0.67
N GLY A 426 32.77 -11.01 1.30
CA GLY A 426 33.59 -11.21 2.50
C GLY A 426 32.79 -11.34 3.80
N GLU A 427 31.66 -10.63 3.94
CA GLU A 427 30.90 -10.58 5.20
C GLU A 427 29.98 -11.79 5.39
N VAL A 428 29.37 -12.32 4.33
CA VAL A 428 28.56 -13.55 4.40
C VAL A 428 29.44 -14.76 4.75
N TRP A 429 30.67 -14.82 4.22
CA TRP A 429 31.63 -15.88 4.52
C TRP A 429 32.33 -15.71 5.88
N ASN A 430 32.68 -14.48 6.30
CA ASN A 430 33.24 -14.25 7.64
C ASN A 430 32.20 -14.45 8.76
N GLY A 431 30.93 -14.12 8.52
CA GLY A 431 29.84 -14.36 9.47
C GLY A 431 29.55 -15.86 9.70
N LEU A 432 29.73 -16.69 8.69
CA LEU A 432 29.59 -18.16 8.79
C LEU A 432 30.84 -18.88 9.32
N MET A 433 32.00 -18.22 9.40
CA MET A 433 33.21 -18.77 10.04
C MET A 433 33.41 -18.29 11.48
N GLN A 434 32.63 -17.31 11.95
CA GLN A 434 32.71 -16.77 13.31
C GLN A 434 31.47 -17.09 14.19
N ALA A 435 30.46 -17.76 13.65
CA ALA A 435 29.36 -18.39 14.37
C ALA A 435 29.46 -19.91 14.23
#